data_AF-A0AAE6TM77-F1
#
_entry.id   AF-A0AAE6TM77-F1
#
_cell.length_a   1.000
_cell.length_b   1.000
_cell.length_c   1.000
_cell.angle_alpha   90.00
_cell.angle_beta   90.00
_cell.angle_gamma   90.00
#
_symmetry.space_group_name_H-M   'P 1'
#
loop_
_entity.id
_entity.type
_entity.pdbx_description
1 polymer ?
#
loop_
_entity_poly.entity_id
_entity_poly.type
_entity_poly.pdbx_seq_one_letter_code
_entity_poly.pdbx_strand_id
1 'polypeptide(L)'
;MNADNSSEVPVPQVDQPAVLAAMELVMKWGQTPGGPEVLQMALGALEPQLNREHEALLRKLSMREKADDQRARAERERQQLQFRTTSLIVGAILSVAMLAAGVYVAKDAWWLACLLCGPSLISMAAITILRRHDKEAMRSVADAAKRATSAASQTQMP
;
A
#
# COMPACT_ATOMS: atom_id res chain seq x y z
N MET A 1 15.62 -13.57 -4.38
CA MET A 1 16.95 -12.93 -4.37
C MET A 1 16.97 -11.96 -3.21
N ASN A 2 17.73 -12.31 -2.17
CA ASN A 2 17.73 -11.63 -0.87
C ASN A 2 18.54 -10.34 -0.97
N ALA A 3 17.93 -9.22 -0.55
CA ALA A 3 18.64 -7.99 -0.29
C ALA A 3 19.19 -8.07 1.14
N ASP A 4 20.43 -8.51 1.24
CA ASP A 4 21.25 -8.54 2.45
C ASP A 4 21.69 -7.09 2.73
N ASN A 5 20.80 -6.30 3.34
CA ASN A 5 21.10 -4.94 3.75
C ASN A 5 21.91 -5.01 5.05
N SER A 6 23.20 -5.29 4.88
CA SER A 6 24.21 -5.19 5.92
C SER A 6 24.06 -3.84 6.62
N SER A 7 23.63 -3.89 7.87
CA SER A 7 23.73 -2.77 8.79
C SER A 7 25.22 -2.54 9.04
N GLU A 8 25.87 -1.74 8.18
CA GLU A 8 27.18 -1.18 8.47
C GLU A 8 27.04 -0.28 9.68
N VAL A 9 27.30 -0.85 10.85
CA VAL A 9 27.69 -0.08 12.04
C VAL A 9 28.94 0.70 11.62
N PRO A 10 28.94 2.05 11.66
CA PRO A 10 30.11 2.82 11.27
C PRO A 10 31.25 2.43 12.19
N VAL A 11 32.27 1.77 11.63
CA VAL A 11 33.53 1.53 12.34
C VAL A 11 34.08 2.92 12.69
N PRO A 12 34.33 3.23 13.97
CA PRO A 12 34.83 4.54 14.35
C PRO A 12 36.20 4.75 13.71
N GLN A 13 36.25 5.61 12.70
CA GLN A 13 37.50 6.03 12.07
C GLN A 13 38.32 6.80 13.09
N VAL A 14 39.53 6.31 13.36
CA VAL A 14 40.47 6.84 14.36
C VAL A 14 40.90 8.28 14.05
N ASP A 15 40.70 8.73 12.81
CA ASP A 15 41.05 10.08 12.34
C ASP A 15 39.97 11.14 12.65
N GLN A 16 38.86 10.77 13.30
CA GLN A 16 37.84 11.75 13.65
C GLN A 16 38.39 12.69 14.74
N PRO A 17 38.33 14.03 14.54
CA PRO A 17 38.85 15.01 15.49
C PRO A 17 38.19 14.89 16.88
N ALA A 18 36.97 14.35 16.94
CA ALA A 18 36.27 14.02 18.17
C ALA A 18 36.96 12.90 18.99
N VAL A 19 37.54 11.90 18.33
CA VAL A 19 38.22 10.77 18.98
C VAL A 19 39.58 11.22 19.54
N LEU A 20 40.32 12.04 18.79
CA LEU A 20 41.57 12.64 19.27
C LEU A 20 41.34 13.58 20.45
N ALA A 21 40.31 14.43 20.40
CA ALA A 21 39.94 15.32 21.50
C ALA A 21 39.51 14.54 22.76
N ALA A 22 38.78 13.43 22.58
CA ALA A 22 38.42 12.54 23.68
C ALA A 22 39.65 11.89 24.32
N MET A 23 40.61 11.44 23.53
CA MET A 23 41.85 10.82 24.02
C MET A 23 42.75 11.83 24.75
N GLU A 24 42.83 13.07 24.27
CA GLU A 24 43.55 14.15 24.94
C GLU A 24 42.90 14.51 26.29
N LEU A 25 41.55 14.49 26.35
CA LEU A 25 40.81 14.66 27.60
C LEU A 25 41.13 13.52 28.58
N VAL A 26 41.10 12.27 28.14
CA VAL A 26 41.42 11.11 28.97
C VAL A 26 42.85 11.21 29.54
N MET A 27 43.82 11.63 28.73
CA MET A 27 45.20 11.86 29.20
C MET A 27 45.29 12.99 30.24
N LYS A 28 44.60 14.11 30.04
CA LYS A 28 44.59 15.23 31.00
C LYS A 28 43.96 14.85 32.33
N TRP A 29 42.92 14.02 32.33
CA TRP A 29 42.26 13.55 33.54
C TRP A 29 43.01 12.40 34.23
N GLY A 30 43.86 11.65 33.52
CA GLY A 30 44.73 10.63 34.11
C GLY A 30 45.90 11.20 34.92
N GLN A 31 46.27 12.46 34.71
CA GLN A 31 47.38 13.12 35.41
C GLN A 31 46.96 13.85 36.71
N THR A 32 45.67 13.99 36.99
CA THR A 32 45.19 14.60 38.24
C THR A 32 45.10 13.57 39.37
N PRO A 33 45.64 13.86 40.58
CA PRO A 33 45.50 12.97 41.73
C PRO A 33 44.02 12.90 42.15
N GLY A 34 43.42 11.71 42.00
CA GLY A 34 41.98 11.47 42.18
C GLY A 34 41.16 11.35 40.88
N GLY A 35 41.78 11.56 39.72
CA GLY A 35 41.14 11.53 38.40
C GLY A 35 40.29 10.29 38.08
N PRO A 36 40.76 9.04 38.27
CA PRO A 36 40.01 7.86 37.85
C PRO A 36 38.77 7.59 38.71
N GLU A 37 38.80 7.92 40.00
CA GLU A 37 37.65 7.70 40.90
C GLU A 37 36.58 8.78 40.71
N VAL A 38 36.98 10.04 40.50
CA VAL A 38 36.06 11.14 40.20
C VAL A 38 35.41 10.95 38.82
N LEU A 39 36.15 10.41 37.85
CA LEU A 39 35.61 10.09 36.52
C LEU A 39 34.58 8.96 36.59
N GLN A 40 34.83 7.90 37.38
CA GLN A 40 33.85 6.83 37.58
C GLN A 40 32.60 7.33 38.29
N MET A 41 32.75 8.22 39.28
CA MET A 41 31.63 8.82 39.98
C MET A 41 30.81 9.75 39.07
N ALA A 42 31.49 10.54 38.23
CA ALA A 42 30.84 11.39 37.24
C ALA A 42 30.14 10.57 36.14
N LEU A 43 30.75 9.48 35.66
CA LEU A 43 30.15 8.56 34.70
C LEU A 43 28.93 7.83 35.29
N GLY A 44 29.02 7.37 36.54
CA GLY A 44 27.90 6.76 37.25
C GLY A 44 26.73 7.73 37.47
N ALA A 45 27.01 9.03 37.62
CA ALA A 45 25.97 10.06 37.66
C ALA A 45 25.40 10.43 36.27
N LEU A 46 26.17 10.21 35.20
CA LEU A 46 25.78 10.53 33.82
C LEU A 46 24.96 9.42 33.15
N GLU A 47 25.21 8.15 33.48
CA GLU A 47 24.46 6.99 33.01
C GLU A 47 22.94 7.16 33.12
N PRO A 48 22.35 7.58 34.27
CA PRO A 48 20.90 7.74 34.36
C PRO A 48 20.34 8.87 33.48
N GLN A 49 21.14 9.89 33.14
CA GLN A 49 20.70 10.93 32.20
C GLN A 49 20.74 10.44 30.76
N LEU A 50 21.83 9.76 30.37
CA LEU A 50 21.98 9.24 29.02
C LEU A 50 20.90 8.21 28.69
N ASN A 51 20.53 7.37 29.66
CA ASN A 51 19.48 6.37 29.49
C ASN A 51 18.10 7.02 29.27
N ARG A 52 17.80 8.12 29.97
CA ARG A 52 16.54 8.88 29.78
C ARG A 52 16.47 9.53 28.40
N GLU A 53 17.57 10.10 27.93
CA GLU A 53 17.63 10.69 26.59
C GLU A 53 17.52 9.63 25.50
N HIS A 54 18.21 8.50 25.66
CA HIS A 54 18.14 7.39 24.72
C HIS A 54 16.73 6.82 24.63
N GLU A 55 16.06 6.60 25.76
CA GLU A 55 14.68 6.12 25.79
C GLU A 55 13.72 7.12 25.14
N ALA A 56 13.91 8.43 25.37
CA ALA A 56 13.13 9.47 24.72
C ALA A 56 13.34 9.48 23.19
N LEU A 57 14.56 9.21 22.73
CA LEU A 57 14.91 9.17 21.31
C LEU A 57 14.31 7.92 20.64
N LEU A 58 14.37 6.76 21.29
CA LEU A 58 13.72 5.52 20.82
C LEU A 58 12.20 5.68 20.75
N ARG A 59 11.58 6.34 21.72
CA ARG A 59 10.14 6.64 21.68
C ARG A 59 9.78 7.57 20.50
N LYS A 60 10.62 8.58 20.22
CA LYS A 60 10.41 9.46 19.05
C LYS A 60 10.54 8.71 17.73
N LEU A 61 11.55 7.84 17.59
CA LEU A 61 11.74 7.03 16.39
C LEU A 61 10.58 6.06 16.17
N SER A 62 10.16 5.34 17.21
CA SER A 62 9.02 4.41 17.10
C SER A 62 7.68 5.10 16.81
N MET A 63 7.46 6.32 17.33
CA MET A 63 6.30 7.14 16.96
C MET A 63 6.35 7.57 15.49
N ARG A 64 7.53 7.93 14.98
CA ARG A 64 7.73 8.32 13.59
C ARG A 64 7.51 7.16 12.63
N GLU A 65 8.08 5.99 12.94
CA GLU A 65 7.90 4.77 12.17
C GLU A 65 6.42 4.38 12.06
N LYS A 66 5.69 4.41 13.20
CA LYS A 66 4.24 4.15 13.20
C LYS A 66 3.45 5.16 12.36
N ALA A 67 3.84 6.43 12.37
CA ALA A 67 3.18 7.46 11.58
C ALA A 67 3.44 7.28 10.08
N ASP A 68 4.66 6.93 9.71
CA ASP A 68 5.05 6.68 8.31
C ASP A 68 4.38 5.40 7.78
N ASP A 69 4.27 4.34 8.59
CA ASP A 69 3.53 3.13 8.27
C ASP A 69 2.04 3.41 8.02
N GLN A 70 1.41 4.24 8.85
CA GLN A 70 0.02 4.62 8.67
C GLN A 70 -0.19 5.43 7.37
N ARG A 71 0.74 6.33 7.05
CA ARG A 71 0.70 7.10 5.80
C ARG A 71 0.86 6.19 4.58
N ALA A 72 1.81 5.26 4.61
CA ALA A 72 2.03 4.30 3.53
C ALA A 72 0.81 3.41 3.30
N ARG A 73 0.13 2.96 4.37
CA ARG A 73 -1.13 2.20 4.26
C ARG A 73 -2.26 3.03 3.65
N ALA A 74 -2.45 4.26 4.12
CA ALA A 74 -3.48 5.16 3.59
C ALA A 74 -3.25 5.50 2.10
N GLU A 75 -1.99 5.67 1.67
CA GLU A 75 -1.65 5.90 0.27
C GLU A 75 -1.94 4.68 -0.60
N ARG A 76 -1.60 3.47 -0.14
CA ARG A 76 -1.94 2.22 -0.85
C ARG A 76 -3.44 2.06 -1.02
N GLU A 77 -4.22 2.35 0.02
CA GLU A 77 -5.68 2.31 -0.06
C GLU A 77 -6.24 3.33 -1.06
N ARG A 78 -5.72 4.57 -1.06
CA ARG A 78 -6.11 5.61 -2.03
C ARG A 78 -5.80 5.20 -3.46
N GLN A 79 -4.60 4.67 -3.71
CA GLN A 79 -4.20 4.20 -5.04
C GLN A 79 -5.08 3.02 -5.50
N GLN A 80 -5.34 2.05 -4.63
CA GLN A 80 -6.21 0.92 -4.96
C GLN A 80 -7.65 1.35 -5.28
N LEU A 81 -8.17 2.33 -4.53
CA LEU A 81 -9.49 2.91 -4.82
C LEU A 81 -9.50 3.63 -6.18
N GLN A 82 -8.44 4.36 -6.52
CA GLN A 82 -8.32 5.05 -7.81
C GLN A 82 -8.20 4.08 -9.00
N PHE A 83 -7.38 3.02 -8.88
CA PHE A 83 -7.26 2.02 -9.96
C PHE A 83 -8.57 1.25 -10.17
N ARG A 84 -9.30 0.93 -9.09
CA ARG A 84 -10.60 0.26 -9.20
C ARG A 84 -11.66 1.12 -9.86
N THR A 85 -11.74 2.42 -9.53
CA THR A 85 -12.73 3.30 -10.13
C THR A 85 -12.42 3.59 -11.60
N THR A 86 -11.15 3.80 -11.95
CA THR A 86 -10.74 4.03 -13.35
C THR A 86 -10.99 2.82 -14.23
N SER A 87 -10.65 1.61 -13.80
CA SER A 87 -10.92 0.39 -14.58
C SER A 87 -12.42 0.16 -14.82
N LEU A 88 -13.26 0.52 -13.84
CA LEU A 88 -14.71 0.42 -13.97
C LEU A 88 -15.28 1.44 -14.96
N ILE A 89 -14.82 2.69 -14.92
CA ILE A 89 -15.24 3.74 -15.86
C ILE A 89 -14.86 3.35 -17.29
N VAL A 90 -13.63 2.87 -17.50
CA VAL A 90 -13.17 2.43 -18.83
C VAL A 90 -14.01 1.24 -19.33
N GLY A 91 -14.30 0.26 -18.48
CA GLY A 91 -15.16 -0.87 -18.84
C GLY A 91 -16.59 -0.45 -19.19
N ALA A 92 -17.16 0.51 -18.47
CA ALA A 92 -18.50 1.04 -18.76
C ALA A 92 -18.54 1.83 -20.08
N ILE A 93 -17.53 2.65 -20.36
CA ILE A 93 -17.43 3.37 -21.64
C ILE A 93 -17.32 2.37 -22.80
N LEU A 94 -16.50 1.32 -22.63
CA LEU A 94 -16.28 0.31 -23.66
C LEU A 94 -17.56 -0.49 -23.97
N SER A 95 -18.35 -0.86 -22.95
CA SER A 95 -19.60 -1.60 -23.15
C SER A 95 -20.66 -0.75 -23.86
N VAL A 96 -20.77 0.53 -23.50
CA VAL A 96 -21.68 1.47 -24.19
C VAL A 96 -21.25 1.68 -25.64
N ALA A 97 -19.94 1.80 -25.91
CA ALA A 97 -19.42 1.95 -27.26
C ALA A 97 -19.69 0.71 -28.13
N MET A 98 -19.46 -0.50 -27.60
CA MET A 98 -19.75 -1.76 -28.28
C MET A 98 -21.24 -1.91 -28.61
N LEU A 99 -22.11 -1.49 -27.67
CA LEU A 99 -23.55 -1.51 -27.88
C LEU A 99 -23.97 -0.52 -28.96
N ALA A 100 -23.48 0.72 -28.90
CA ALA A 100 -23.77 1.73 -29.91
C ALA A 100 -23.31 1.28 -31.31
N ALA A 101 -22.14 0.64 -31.40
CA ALA A 101 -21.65 0.04 -32.64
C ALA A 101 -22.58 -1.07 -33.15
N GLY A 102 -23.05 -1.97 -32.26
CA GLY A 102 -24.01 -3.02 -32.62
C GLY A 102 -25.35 -2.46 -33.15
N VAL A 103 -25.89 -1.43 -32.49
CA VAL A 103 -27.12 -0.74 -32.93
C VAL A 103 -26.91 -0.03 -34.27
N TYR A 104 -25.73 0.54 -34.49
CA TYR A 104 -25.41 1.23 -35.74
C TYR A 104 -25.34 0.28 -36.95
N VAL A 105 -24.84 -0.94 -36.74
CA VAL A 105 -24.66 -1.98 -37.77
C VAL A 105 -25.98 -2.70 -38.10
N ALA A 106 -26.83 -2.98 -37.11
CA ALA A 106 -28.11 -3.68 -37.31
C ALA A 106 -29.31 -2.72 -37.38
N LYS A 107 -29.32 -1.82 -38.38
CA LYS A 107 -30.40 -0.82 -38.54
C LYS A 107 -31.79 -1.44 -38.77
N ASP A 108 -31.87 -2.56 -39.50
CA ASP A 108 -33.16 -3.16 -39.90
C ASP A 108 -33.82 -4.02 -38.80
N ALA A 109 -33.12 -4.36 -37.71
CA ALA A 109 -33.60 -5.24 -36.65
C ALA A 109 -33.36 -4.69 -35.23
N TRP A 110 -33.45 -3.37 -35.05
CA TRP A 110 -33.25 -2.66 -33.78
C TRP A 110 -34.13 -3.19 -32.62
N TRP A 111 -35.33 -3.67 -32.93
CA TRP A 111 -36.26 -4.32 -32.00
C TRP A 111 -35.70 -5.62 -31.39
N LEU A 112 -34.96 -6.44 -32.18
CA LEU A 112 -34.45 -7.74 -31.72
C LEU A 112 -33.27 -7.52 -30.79
N ALA A 113 -32.44 -6.52 -31.10
CA ALA A 113 -31.36 -6.09 -30.22
C ALA A 113 -31.90 -5.58 -28.87
N CYS A 114 -32.99 -4.78 -28.87
CA CYS A 114 -33.63 -4.31 -27.65
C CYS A 114 -34.27 -5.45 -26.82
N LEU A 115 -34.91 -6.43 -27.46
CA LEU A 115 -35.51 -7.58 -26.76
C LEU A 115 -34.47 -8.55 -26.20
N LEU A 116 -33.39 -8.80 -26.94
CA LEU A 116 -32.32 -9.72 -26.52
C LEU A 116 -31.36 -9.06 -25.51
N CYS A 117 -31.15 -7.74 -25.60
CA CYS A 117 -30.22 -7.01 -24.73
C CYS A 117 -30.92 -6.32 -23.54
N GLY A 118 -32.25 -6.13 -23.59
CA GLY A 118 -33.03 -5.36 -22.63
C GLY A 118 -32.84 -5.73 -21.16
N PRO A 119 -32.94 -7.01 -20.74
CA PRO A 119 -32.75 -7.39 -19.34
C PRO A 119 -31.29 -7.28 -18.88
N SER A 120 -30.34 -7.57 -19.78
CA SER A 120 -28.91 -7.51 -19.48
C SER A 120 -28.40 -6.07 -19.40
N LEU A 121 -29.00 -5.15 -20.18
CA LEU A 121 -28.72 -3.73 -20.12
C LEU A 121 -29.35 -3.05 -18.92
N ILE A 122 -30.59 -3.41 -18.59
CA ILE A 122 -31.25 -2.90 -17.39
C ILE A 122 -30.51 -3.33 -16.12
N SER A 123 -30.01 -4.57 -16.07
CA SER A 123 -29.18 -5.01 -14.94
C SER A 123 -27.81 -4.33 -14.91
N MET A 124 -27.12 -4.16 -16.03
CA MET A 124 -25.83 -3.43 -16.07
C MET A 124 -25.99 -1.94 -15.76
N ALA A 125 -27.04 -1.29 -16.26
CA ALA A 125 -27.37 0.10 -15.97
C ALA A 125 -27.78 0.27 -14.49
N ALA A 126 -28.57 -0.65 -13.94
CA ALA A 126 -28.90 -0.64 -12.52
C ALA A 126 -27.65 -0.86 -11.65
N ILE A 127 -26.76 -1.78 -12.02
CA ILE A 127 -25.50 -2.05 -11.31
C ILE A 127 -24.56 -0.82 -11.35
N THR A 128 -24.51 -0.11 -12.47
CA THR A 128 -23.65 1.07 -12.63
C THR A 128 -24.23 2.34 -12.00
N ILE A 129 -25.56 2.50 -11.99
CA ILE A 129 -26.25 3.67 -11.45
C ILE A 129 -26.55 3.54 -9.95
N LEU A 130 -27.01 2.38 -9.46
CA LEU A 130 -27.39 2.22 -8.04
C LEU A 130 -26.21 2.01 -7.08
N ARG A 131 -24.99 1.83 -7.60
CA ARG A 131 -23.74 2.04 -6.84
C ARG A 131 -23.69 1.39 -5.45
N ARG A 132 -24.33 0.24 -5.26
CA ARG A 132 -24.16 -0.61 -4.08
C ARG A 132 -23.88 -2.04 -4.54
N HIS A 133 -22.59 -2.35 -4.54
CA HIS A 133 -22.02 -3.67 -4.74
C HIS A 133 -22.69 -4.68 -3.81
N ASP A 134 -23.60 -5.49 -4.35
CA ASP A 134 -23.91 -6.77 -3.73
C ASP A 134 -23.08 -7.84 -4.45
N LYS A 135 -22.13 -8.46 -3.74
CA LYS A 135 -21.30 -9.54 -4.29
C LYS A 135 -22.16 -10.70 -4.80
N GLU A 136 -23.37 -10.85 -4.26
CA GLU A 136 -24.35 -11.85 -4.70
C GLU A 136 -24.89 -11.57 -6.11
N ALA A 137 -25.08 -10.30 -6.49
CA ALA A 137 -25.55 -9.96 -7.83
C ALA A 137 -24.50 -10.27 -8.91
N MET A 138 -23.20 -10.10 -8.62
CA MET A 138 -22.15 -10.54 -9.55
C MET A 138 -22.05 -12.06 -9.66
N ARG A 139 -22.32 -12.80 -8.57
CA ARG A 139 -22.37 -14.27 -8.62
C ARG A 139 -23.55 -14.77 -9.42
N SER A 140 -24.74 -14.19 -9.25
CA SER A 140 -25.91 -14.60 -10.03
C SER A 140 -25.76 -14.29 -11.52
N VAL A 141 -25.11 -13.18 -11.88
CA VAL A 141 -24.79 -12.86 -13.28
C VAL A 141 -23.74 -13.82 -13.84
N ALA A 142 -22.69 -14.14 -13.09
CA ALA A 142 -21.67 -15.11 -13.54
C ALA A 142 -22.26 -16.52 -13.72
N ASP A 143 -23.16 -16.94 -12.83
CA ASP A 143 -23.85 -18.22 -12.93
C ASP A 143 -24.88 -18.24 -14.07
N ALA A 144 -25.60 -17.14 -14.28
CA ALA A 144 -26.51 -16.99 -15.41
C ALA A 144 -25.75 -16.98 -16.74
N ALA A 145 -24.62 -16.30 -16.83
CA ALA A 145 -23.75 -16.29 -18.00
C ALA A 145 -23.19 -17.69 -18.29
N LYS A 146 -22.72 -18.42 -17.26
CA LYS A 146 -22.28 -19.82 -17.41
C LYS A 146 -23.43 -20.70 -17.91
N ARG A 147 -24.63 -20.56 -17.37
CA ARG A 147 -25.81 -21.33 -17.81
C ARG A 147 -26.21 -20.99 -19.25
N ALA A 148 -26.15 -19.72 -19.65
CA ALA A 148 -26.43 -19.30 -21.02
C ALA A 148 -25.40 -19.87 -22.01
N THR A 149 -24.11 -19.84 -21.68
CA THR A 149 -23.05 -20.44 -22.51
C THR A 149 -23.17 -21.96 -22.58
N SER A 150 -23.53 -22.61 -21.47
CA SER A 150 -23.81 -24.07 -21.45
C SER A 150 -25.05 -24.44 -22.26
N ALA A 151 -26.10 -23.60 -22.26
CA ALA A 151 -27.29 -23.83 -23.07
C ALA A 151 -27.01 -23.59 -24.57
N ALA A 152 -26.27 -22.52 -24.90
CA ALA A 152 -25.89 -22.21 -26.28
C ALA A 152 -24.98 -23.27 -26.90
N SER A 153 -24.07 -23.86 -26.10
CA SER A 153 -23.22 -24.98 -26.55
C SER A 153 -23.98 -26.30 -26.69
N GLN A 154 -25.13 -26.47 -26.03
CA GLN A 154 -26.00 -27.64 -26.22
C GLN A 154 -26.88 -27.54 -27.47
N THR A 155 -27.23 -26.33 -27.92
CA THR A 155 -27.96 -26.12 -29.19
C THR A 155 -27.11 -26.27 -30.45
N GLN A 156 -25.79 -26.48 -30.31
CA GLN A 156 -24.85 -26.64 -31.42
C GLN A 156 -24.30 -28.08 -31.51
N MET A 157 -25.19 -29.07 -31.51
CA MET A 157 -24.93 -30.39 -32.08
C MET A 157 -25.91 -30.62 -33.24
N PRO A 158 -25.44 -31.06 -34.43
CA PRO A 158 -26.24 -31.23 -35.63
C PRO A 158 -27.30 -32.33 -35.50
#